data_AF-A0A934L2F0-F1
#
_entry.id   AF-A0A934L2F0-F1
#
_cell.length_a   1.000
_cell.length_b   1.000
_cell.length_c   1.000
_cell.angle_alpha   90.00
_cell.angle_beta   90.00
_cell.angle_gamma   90.00
#
_symmetry.space_group_name_H-M   'P 1'
#
loop_
_entity.id
_entity.type
_entity.pdbx_description
1 polymer ?
#
loop_
_entity_poly.entity_id
_entity_poly.type
_entity_poly.pdbx_seq_one_letter_code
_entity_poly.pdbx_strand_id
1 'polypeptide(L)'
;MKMTMHIDEGILERVMKWSGAASKTEAVDLALKEMDRKARLAEFGKTGLGLSRAEILDAVDPSYDLMALRLAETPGAVPPPVAPAGPVNYTKLKRRKK
;
A
#
# COMPACT_ATOMS: atom_id res chain seq x y z
N MET A 1 -24.52 -9.02 -12.17
CA MET A 1 -25.65 -8.40 -12.89
C MET A 1 -25.14 -7.75 -14.17
N LYS A 2 -25.97 -7.68 -15.23
CA LYS A 2 -25.65 -6.97 -16.48
C LYS A 2 -26.28 -5.58 -16.44
N MET A 3 -25.50 -4.55 -16.76
CA MET A 3 -25.93 -3.15 -16.83
C MET A 3 -25.22 -2.49 -18.02
N THR A 4 -25.89 -1.54 -18.67
CA THR A 4 -25.28 -0.67 -19.68
C THR A 4 -25.04 0.71 -19.06
N MET A 5 -23.82 1.23 -19.18
CA MET A 5 -23.46 2.56 -18.70
C MET A 5 -22.42 3.20 -19.63
N HIS A 6 -22.38 4.52 -19.66
CA HIS A 6 -21.37 5.26 -20.42
C HIS A 6 -20.16 5.52 -19.52
N ILE A 7 -18.97 5.11 -19.98
CA ILE A 7 -17.70 5.27 -19.26
C ILE A 7 -16.71 5.93 -20.22
N ASP A 8 -15.92 6.86 -19.69
CA ASP A 8 -14.76 7.41 -20.41
C ASP A 8 -13.73 6.30 -20.67
N GLU A 9 -13.50 6.00 -21.94
CA GLU A 9 -12.59 4.91 -22.34
C GLU A 9 -11.14 5.17 -21.94
N GLY A 10 -10.70 6.43 -21.96
CA GLY A 10 -9.34 6.79 -21.57
C GLY A 10 -9.10 6.63 -20.07
N ILE A 11 -10.12 6.90 -19.23
CA ILE A 11 -10.06 6.60 -17.80
C ILE A 11 -10.01 5.07 -17.61
N LEU A 12 -10.87 4.33 -18.29
CA LEU A 12 -10.96 2.88 -18.14
C LEU A 12 -9.64 2.18 -18.53
N GLU A 13 -9.00 2.59 -19.62
CA GLU A 13 -7.69 2.07 -20.03
C GLU A 13 -6.60 2.32 -18.97
N ARG A 14 -6.59 3.52 -18.35
CA ARG A 14 -5.63 3.82 -17.28
C ARG A 14 -5.88 2.97 -16.05
N VAL A 15 -7.15 2.77 -15.67
CA VAL A 15 -7.52 1.91 -14.54
C VAL A 15 -7.09 0.48 -14.82
N MET A 16 -7.40 -0.08 -16.00
CA MET A 16 -6.96 -1.42 -16.40
C MET A 16 -5.43 -1.57 -16.34
N LYS A 17 -4.69 -0.59 -16.86
CA LYS A 17 -3.22 -0.61 -16.85
C LYS A 17 -2.64 -0.59 -15.43
N TRP A 18 -3.26 0.17 -14.52
CA TRP A 18 -2.79 0.30 -13.13
C TRP A 18 -3.19 -0.89 -12.26
N SER A 19 -4.40 -1.42 -12.43
CA SER A 19 -4.90 -2.54 -11.64
C SER A 19 -4.43 -3.90 -12.16
N GLY A 20 -4.03 -3.99 -13.43
CA GLY A 20 -3.72 -5.26 -14.09
C GLY A 20 -4.95 -6.11 -14.41
N ALA A 21 -6.15 -5.52 -14.39
CA ALA A 21 -7.39 -6.22 -14.66
C ALA A 21 -7.42 -6.81 -16.08
N ALA A 22 -7.87 -8.06 -16.20
CA ALA A 22 -7.96 -8.77 -17.47
C ALA A 22 -9.14 -8.33 -18.33
N SER A 23 -10.15 -7.67 -17.73
CA SER A 23 -11.35 -7.21 -18.43
C SER A 23 -11.85 -5.84 -17.97
N LYS A 24 -12.65 -5.18 -18.82
CA LYS A 24 -13.32 -3.91 -18.50
C LYS A 24 -14.21 -4.03 -17.26
N THR A 25 -14.97 -5.12 -17.16
CA THR A 25 -15.86 -5.39 -16.02
C THR A 25 -15.08 -5.54 -14.72
N GLU A 26 -13.97 -6.28 -14.76
CA GLU A 26 -13.10 -6.46 -13.60
C GLU A 26 -12.43 -5.16 -13.16
N ALA A 27 -12.01 -4.33 -14.11
CA ALA A 27 -11.45 -3.01 -13.81
C ALA A 27 -12.45 -2.09 -13.10
N VAL A 28 -13.71 -2.11 -13.54
CA VAL A 28 -14.80 -1.35 -12.91
C VAL A 28 -15.10 -1.90 -11.52
N ASP A 29 -15.19 -3.22 -11.36
CA ASP A 29 -15.42 -3.86 -10.05
C ASP A 29 -14.31 -3.52 -9.05
N LEU A 30 -13.04 -3.63 -9.46
CA LEU A 30 -11.89 -3.26 -8.65
C LEU A 30 -11.90 -1.77 -8.29
N ALA A 31 -12.20 -0.89 -9.24
CA ALA A 31 -12.26 0.55 -8.99
C ALA A 31 -13.32 0.90 -7.94
N LEU A 32 -14.51 0.30 -8.03
CA LEU A 32 -15.59 0.53 -7.07
C LEU A 32 -15.23 0.00 -5.68
N LYS A 33 -14.66 -1.20 -5.60
CA LYS A 33 -14.19 -1.78 -4.33
C LYS A 33 -13.10 -0.93 -3.69
N GLU A 34 -12.17 -0.42 -4.46
CA GLU A 34 -11.11 0.44 -3.93
C GLU A 34 -11.64 1.79 -3.43
N MET A 35 -12.64 2.36 -4.11
CA MET A 35 -13.29 3.59 -3.63
C MET A 35 -14.06 3.36 -2.33
N ASP A 36 -14.80 2.26 -2.21
CA ASP A 36 -15.45 1.87 -0.96
C ASP A 36 -14.44 1.62 0.17
N ARG A 37 -13.36 0.87 -0.11
CA ARG A 37 -12.28 0.62 0.86
C ARG A 37 -11.65 1.91 1.37
N LYS A 38 -11.40 2.89 0.48
CA LYS A 38 -10.87 4.20 0.88
C LYS A 38 -11.84 4.99 1.75
N ALA A 39 -13.13 4.95 1.43
CA ALA A 39 -14.15 5.61 2.25
C ALA A 39 -14.20 5.01 3.66
N ARG A 40 -14.23 3.67 3.78
CA ARG A 40 -14.20 2.98 5.07
C ARG A 40 -12.92 3.24 5.85
N LEU A 41 -11.76 3.30 5.18
CA LEU A 41 -10.50 3.65 5.83
C LEU A 41 -10.52 5.09 6.37
N ALA A 42 -11.06 6.03 5.61
CA ALA A 42 -11.19 7.42 6.04
C ALA A 42 -12.16 7.57 7.21
N GLU A 43 -13.24 6.80 7.22
CA GLU A 43 -14.16 6.71 8.35
C GLU A 43 -13.47 6.12 9.58
N PHE A 44 -12.84 4.95 9.43
CA PHE A 44 -12.06 4.32 10.50
C PHE A 44 -10.99 5.24 11.09
N GLY A 45 -10.29 6.01 10.25
CA GLY A 45 -9.30 6.99 10.71
C GLY A 45 -9.90 8.13 11.55
N LYS A 46 -11.18 8.47 11.35
CA LYS A 46 -11.89 9.48 12.16
C LYS A 46 -12.42 8.89 13.46
N THR A 47 -12.98 7.69 13.40
CA THR A 47 -13.56 7.01 14.56
C THR A 47 -12.49 6.43 15.48
N GLY A 48 -11.31 6.13 14.93
CA GLY A 48 -10.23 5.45 15.63
C GLY A 48 -10.60 4.02 15.99
N LEU A 49 -9.91 3.47 17.00
CA LEU A 49 -10.17 2.11 17.49
C LEU A 49 -11.46 1.99 18.31
N GLY A 50 -12.18 3.10 18.54
CA GLY A 50 -13.32 3.14 19.46
C GLY A 50 -12.92 2.94 20.93
N LEU A 51 -11.62 2.96 21.23
CA LEU A 51 -11.07 2.76 22.57
C LEU A 51 -10.68 4.09 23.21
N SER A 52 -10.86 4.17 24.51
CA SER A 52 -10.32 5.22 25.34
C SER A 52 -8.81 5.11 25.47
N ARG A 53 -8.15 6.19 25.92
CA ARG A 53 -6.70 6.19 26.17
C ARG A 53 -6.26 5.09 27.15
N ALA A 54 -7.08 4.80 28.17
CA ALA A 54 -6.75 3.79 29.17
C ALA A 54 -6.80 2.38 28.56
N GLU A 55 -7.83 2.07 27.79
CA GLU A 55 -7.96 0.77 27.10
C GLU A 55 -6.87 0.56 26.06
N ILE A 56 -6.42 1.62 25.37
CA ILE A 56 -5.28 1.51 24.44
C ILE A 56 -3.99 1.14 25.17
N LEU A 57 -3.76 1.68 26.37
CA LEU A 57 -2.57 1.36 27.16
C LEU A 57 -2.63 -0.06 27.72
N ASP A 58 -3.82 -0.52 28.12
CA ASP A 58 -4.05 -1.87 28.64
C ASP A 58 -4.04 -2.95 27.54
N ALA A 59 -4.34 -2.57 26.29
CA ALA A 59 -4.32 -3.49 25.15
C ALA A 59 -2.91 -3.98 24.76
N VAL A 60 -1.85 -3.34 25.24
CA VAL A 60 -0.47 -3.78 25.01
C VAL A 60 -0.06 -4.70 26.14
N ASP A 61 0.31 -5.94 25.80
CA ASP A 61 0.83 -6.90 26.79
C ASP A 61 2.02 -6.28 27.56
N PRO A 62 1.97 -6.21 28.90
CA PRO A 62 3.05 -5.64 29.70
C PRO A 62 4.41 -6.34 29.49
N SER A 63 4.41 -7.59 29.02
CA SER A 63 5.61 -8.36 28.70
C SER A 63 6.16 -8.10 27.29
N TYR A 64 5.49 -7.25 26.49
CA TYR A 64 5.88 -6.93 25.13
C TYR A 64 7.12 -6.01 25.08
N ASP A 65 8.31 -6.61 25.13
CA ASP A 65 9.59 -5.91 24.99
C ASP A 65 10.09 -5.91 23.54
N LEU A 66 9.88 -4.76 22.86
CA LEU A 66 10.34 -4.53 21.50
C LEU A 66 11.86 -4.68 21.30
N MET A 67 12.67 -4.35 22.32
CA MET A 67 14.12 -4.39 22.18
C MET A 67 14.65 -5.81 22.30
N ALA A 68 14.12 -6.59 23.24
CA ALA A 68 14.44 -8.02 23.35
C ALA A 68 14.09 -8.78 22.07
N LEU A 69 12.91 -8.51 21.48
CA LEU A 69 12.48 -9.13 20.23
C LEU A 69 13.43 -8.81 19.07
N ARG A 70 13.78 -7.54 18.87
CA ARG A 70 14.72 -7.14 17.80
C ARG A 70 16.12 -7.71 17.98
N LEU A 71 16.57 -7.88 19.22
CA LEU A 71 17.87 -8.51 19.50
C LEU A 71 17.87 -10.01 19.18
N ALA A 72 16.73 -10.67 19.42
CA ALA A 72 16.54 -12.08 19.11
C ALA A 72 16.30 -12.36 17.62
N GLU A 73 15.97 -11.34 16.82
CA GLU A 73 15.87 -11.48 15.37
C GLU A 73 17.24 -11.78 14.76
N THR A 74 17.36 -12.95 14.13
CA THR A 74 18.51 -13.27 13.30
C THR A 74 18.49 -12.33 12.08
N PRO A 75 19.53 -11.50 11.86
CA PRO A 75 19.56 -10.63 10.70
C PRO A 75 19.50 -11.50 9.44
N GLY A 76 18.54 -11.20 8.56
CA GLY A 76 18.52 -11.77 7.22
C GLY A 76 19.85 -11.50 6.53
N ALA A 77 20.32 -12.44 5.71
CA ALA A 77 21.59 -12.33 5.00
C ALA A 77 21.71 -10.94 4.37
N VAL A 78 22.71 -10.17 4.80
CA VAL A 78 23.04 -8.89 4.18
C VAL A 78 23.25 -9.19 2.70
N PRO A 79 22.46 -8.62 1.78
CA PRO A 79 22.77 -8.79 0.36
C PRO A 79 24.22 -8.31 0.18
N PRO A 80 25.07 -9.07 -0.55
CA PRO A 80 26.46 -8.70 -0.71
C PRO A 80 26.52 -7.23 -1.13
N PRO A 81 27.47 -6.43 -0.60
CA PRO A 81 27.56 -5.03 -0.94
C PRO A 81 27.60 -4.93 -2.47
N VAL A 82 26.49 -4.49 -3.06
CA VAL A 82 26.44 -4.21 -4.48
C VAL A 82 27.29 -2.96 -4.59
N ALA A 83 28.58 -3.15 -4.91
CA ALA A 83 29.42 -2.03 -5.30
C ALA A 83 28.63 -1.28 -6.37
N PRO A 84 28.36 0.03 -6.20
CA PRO A 84 27.73 0.77 -7.27
C PRO A 84 28.60 0.55 -8.51
N ALA A 85 28.00 0.19 -9.65
CA ALA A 85 28.69 -0.19 -10.89
C ALA A 85 29.46 1.00 -11.55
N GLY A 86 29.86 1.99 -10.75
CA GLY A 86 30.45 3.26 -11.11
C GLY A 86 30.18 4.31 -10.03
N PRO A 87 30.79 5.50 -10.12
CA PRO A 87 30.49 6.62 -9.23
C PRO A 87 28.99 6.96 -9.30
N VAL A 88 28.34 7.03 -8.14
CA VAL A 88 26.93 7.41 -8.02
C VAL A 88 26.79 8.88 -8.43
N ASN A 89 26.42 9.12 -9.68
CA ASN A 89 26.20 10.46 -10.19
C ASN A 89 24.74 10.88 -9.97
N TYR A 90 24.50 11.56 -8.85
CA TYR A 90 23.18 12.09 -8.43
C TYR A 90 22.57 13.09 -9.43
N THR A 91 23.33 13.60 -10.41
CA THR A 91 22.81 14.52 -11.43
C THR A 91 22.05 13.81 -12.56
N LYS A 92 22.20 12.49 -12.74
CA LYS A 92 21.58 11.73 -13.86
C LYS A 92 20.20 11.13 -13.55
N LEU A 93 19.69 11.23 -12.32
CA LEU A 93 18.36 10.71 -11.95
C LEU A 93 17.20 11.45 -12.64
N LYS A 94 17.45 12.60 -13.29
CA LYS A 94 16.48 13.31 -14.13
C LYS A 94 16.57 12.88 -15.60
N ARG A 95 16.15 11.65 -15.94
CA ARG A 95 15.50 11.31 -17.24
C ARG A 95 15.45 9.79 -17.42
N ARG A 96 14.31 9.19 -17.06
CA ARG A 96 13.71 8.12 -17.87
C ARG A 96 12.19 8.26 -17.79
N LYS A 97 11.67 9.22 -18.57
CA LYS A 97 10.33 9.09 -19.17
C LYS A 97 10.53 8.43 -20.53
N LYS A 98 9.97 7.24 -20.71
CA LYS A 98 9.34 6.81 -21.96
C LYS A 98 8.16 5.93 -21.56
#